data_AF-A0AAE1Y536-F1
#
_entry.id   AF-A0AAE1Y536-F1
#
_cell.length_a   1.000
_cell.length_b   1.000
_cell.length_c   1.000
_cell.angle_alpha   90.00
_cell.angle_beta   90.00
_cell.angle_gamma   90.00
#
_symmetry.space_group_name_H-M   'P 1'
#
loop_
_entity.id
_entity.type
_entity.pdbx_description
1 polymer ?
#
loop_
_entity_poly.entity_id
_entity_poly.type
_entity_poly.pdbx_seq_one_letter_code
_entity_poly.pdbx_strand_id
1 'polypeptide(L)'
;MQHDEVIWQVIRHKHCSFMAKIETGIFCRNPYNVTGICNRSSCPLANSRYATIRDHDGVFYLYMKTIERAHMPNKLWERVKLPRNYEKALEIIDKHLIYWPKLLIHKTKQRLTKMTQMRIRMRKLALKTREKIMTVPTKEKKREARREEKAEKAAVLEKSIEKELLERLKKGVYGDIYNYPVDKYNEILDKEVGKVAVSEDEEEEEPEIEYVEGYEELEEEEDMEDFSGLPIGEDDDDNVEMDDDDEEETVFVDHKRGRKGSARKLEKEEPAAKSKKKVKVHVELEQRKDGGEKEKEVVNRVIRRWRLFRLLKQMPLDVVNDLNGLQRVILSEPCGSSVEVLLQGGQVVSWKNNRGEELLFVRSKNTGRSAMAILGGISICFPQAGSLGPFEQHEYLRHRLWSLEDNPLDQGHNRCQTSANLILKPFDKDSKIWPCRFELRLNISLSPGKLTLMPSVRNAGDKSFSFTFAIRNYLSVSDISEVRVEGLETLDYLDNMQHKQRFTEQADALTFDSEVNRTYLNTPPKIAIIDHGKKRTFVLRKQGLPDAGVWNPWDKPSKSVAYVGDDYKTMMSVDSGVFEKPIVLKPFQVWTGFQEIGTVSSSYCSGQLDPRKVVQGIMS
;
A
#
# COMPACT_ATOMS: atom_id res chain seq x y z
N MET A 1 -10.70 54.06 25.19
CA MET A 1 -9.94 53.19 26.11
C MET A 1 -10.54 51.79 26.02
N GLN A 2 -9.72 50.78 25.77
CA GLN A 2 -10.17 49.38 25.78
C GLN A 2 -10.23 48.92 27.24
N HIS A 3 -11.42 48.61 27.74
CA HIS A 3 -11.62 48.11 29.12
C HIS A 3 -11.83 46.60 29.10
N ASP A 4 -10.79 45.85 29.46
CA ASP A 4 -10.76 44.39 29.43
C ASP A 4 -11.86 43.77 30.32
N GLU A 5 -12.20 44.43 31.43
CA GLU A 5 -13.28 44.07 32.37
C GLU A 5 -14.66 44.02 31.69
N VAL A 6 -15.02 45.14 31.05
CA VAL A 6 -16.32 45.30 30.40
C VAL A 6 -16.43 44.34 29.22
N ILE A 7 -15.34 44.17 28.46
CA ILE A 7 -15.30 43.23 27.33
C ILE A 7 -15.50 41.80 27.82
N TRP A 8 -14.86 41.41 28.93
CA TRP A 8 -15.05 40.09 29.52
C TRP A 8 -16.49 39.86 29.98
N GLN A 9 -17.08 40.80 30.71
CA GLN A 9 -18.48 40.70 31.17
C GLN A 9 -19.45 40.54 29.98
N VAL A 10 -19.27 41.34 28.92
CA VAL A 10 -20.11 41.25 27.71
C VAL A 10 -19.97 39.89 27.02
N ILE A 11 -18.73 39.40 26.85
CA ILE A 11 -18.46 38.12 26.18
C ILE A 11 -18.96 36.93 27.02
N ARG A 12 -18.83 36.99 28.34
CA ARG A 12 -19.23 35.91 29.26
C ARG A 12 -20.76 35.81 29.40
N HIS A 13 -21.47 36.94 29.50
CA HIS A 13 -22.91 36.94 29.79
C HIS A 13 -23.80 36.84 28.55
N LYS A 14 -23.38 37.34 27.38
CA LYS A 14 -24.20 37.27 26.16
C LYS A 14 -23.98 35.96 25.40
N HIS A 15 -22.91 35.88 24.62
CA HIS A 15 -22.61 34.72 23.80
C HIS A 15 -21.15 34.77 23.31
N CYS A 16 -20.42 33.67 23.51
CA CYS A 16 -19.07 33.48 22.98
C CYS A 16 -19.03 32.21 22.14
N SER A 17 -18.75 32.33 20.83
CA SER A 17 -18.69 31.18 19.90
C SER A 17 -17.60 30.17 20.23
N PHE A 18 -16.55 30.59 20.95
CA PHE A 18 -15.43 29.73 21.31
C PHE A 18 -15.59 29.06 22.67
N MET A 19 -16.62 29.40 23.45
CA MET A 19 -16.86 28.81 24.76
C MET A 19 -17.58 27.47 24.62
N ALA A 20 -17.04 26.43 25.25
CA ALA A 20 -17.66 25.11 25.33
C ALA A 20 -17.81 24.72 26.80
N LYS A 21 -19.05 24.40 27.21
CA LYS A 21 -19.33 23.88 28.55
C LYS A 21 -19.28 22.35 28.49
N ILE A 22 -18.44 21.75 29.33
CA ILE A 22 -18.30 20.30 29.52
C ILE A 22 -18.59 20.03 31.01
N GLU A 23 -18.92 18.79 31.36
CA GLU A 23 -19.19 18.37 32.75
C GLU A 23 -18.06 18.74 33.72
N THR A 24 -16.80 18.71 33.26
CA THR A 24 -15.62 19.03 34.07
C THR A 24 -15.28 20.53 34.15
N GLY A 25 -15.95 21.40 33.38
CA GLY A 25 -15.72 22.84 33.42
C GLY A 25 -15.92 23.56 32.08
N ILE A 26 -15.56 24.85 32.06
CA ILE A 26 -15.73 25.73 30.89
C ILE A 26 -14.41 25.85 30.12
N PHE A 27 -14.41 25.34 28.88
CA PHE A 27 -13.26 25.34 27.99
C PHE A 27 -13.38 26.38 26.87
N CYS A 28 -12.24 26.82 26.36
CA CYS A 28 -12.13 27.75 25.23
C CYS A 28 -11.53 27.04 24.02
N ARG A 29 -12.26 26.97 22.90
CA ARG A 29 -11.81 26.40 21.62
C ARG A 29 -10.95 27.36 20.80
N ASN A 30 -10.74 28.59 21.26
CA ASN A 30 -9.95 29.57 20.53
C ASN A 30 -8.46 29.13 20.51
N PRO A 31 -7.84 28.96 19.34
CA PRO A 31 -6.45 28.52 19.23
C PRO A 31 -5.44 29.47 19.87
N TYR A 32 -5.81 30.73 20.09
CA TYR A 32 -4.95 31.73 20.73
C TYR A 32 -4.98 31.68 22.27
N ASN A 33 -5.90 30.94 22.90
CA ASN A 33 -5.94 30.84 24.37
C ASN A 33 -4.73 30.05 24.88
N VAL A 34 -4.02 30.56 25.89
CA VAL A 34 -2.79 29.97 26.45
C VAL A 34 -3.02 28.68 27.25
N THR A 35 -4.09 28.60 28.04
CA THR A 35 -4.36 27.50 28.98
C THR A 35 -5.40 26.51 28.46
N GLY A 36 -6.28 26.94 27.55
CA GLY A 36 -7.45 26.19 27.08
C GLY A 36 -8.68 26.34 27.98
N ILE A 37 -8.53 26.94 29.16
CA ILE A 37 -9.62 27.19 30.11
C ILE A 37 -10.26 28.54 29.79
N CYS A 38 -11.58 28.64 29.93
CA CYS A 38 -12.32 29.88 29.74
C CYS A 38 -12.42 30.66 31.06
N ASN A 39 -11.39 31.44 31.38
CA ASN A 39 -11.39 32.39 32.50
C ASN A 39 -10.98 33.80 32.03
N ARG A 40 -11.18 34.81 32.89
CA ARG A 40 -10.86 36.21 32.57
C ARG A 40 -9.38 36.38 32.17
N SER A 41 -8.47 35.80 32.95
CA SER A 41 -7.03 35.95 32.75
C SER A 41 -6.49 35.25 31.49
N SER A 42 -7.14 34.16 31.04
CA SER A 42 -6.71 33.39 29.87
C SER A 42 -7.47 33.76 28.60
N CYS A 43 -8.46 34.66 28.63
CA CYS A 43 -9.22 35.01 27.43
C CYS A 43 -8.41 35.90 26.47
N PRO A 44 -8.12 35.45 25.23
CA PRO A 44 -7.36 36.26 24.26
C PRO A 44 -8.19 37.39 23.62
N LEU A 45 -9.52 37.30 23.69
CA LEU A 45 -10.42 38.30 23.13
C LEU A 45 -10.61 39.47 24.08
N ALA A 46 -10.79 39.19 25.38
CA ALA A 46 -11.03 40.21 26.39
C ALA A 46 -9.78 41.01 26.73
N ASN A 47 -8.63 40.33 26.89
CA ASN A 47 -7.41 41.00 27.33
C ASN A 47 -6.72 41.77 26.19
N SER A 48 -6.36 43.02 26.45
CA SER A 48 -5.68 43.91 25.50
C SER A 48 -4.18 43.58 25.38
N ARG A 49 -3.54 43.26 26.51
CA ARG A 49 -2.15 42.79 26.56
C ARG A 49 -2.13 41.28 26.75
N TYR A 50 -1.81 40.55 25.69
CA TYR A 50 -1.88 39.09 25.71
C TYR A 50 -0.77 38.47 24.88
N ALA A 51 -0.33 37.27 25.24
CA ALA A 51 0.72 36.55 24.54
C ALA A 51 0.42 35.06 24.52
N THR A 52 0.68 34.39 23.40
CA THR A 52 0.46 32.94 23.27
C THR A 52 1.44 32.33 22.29
N ILE A 53 1.56 31.00 22.30
CA ILE A 53 2.42 30.26 21.39
C ILE A 53 1.55 29.46 20.44
N ARG A 54 1.91 29.51 19.15
CA ARG A 54 1.29 28.70 18.11
C ARG A 54 2.33 27.97 17.28
N ASP A 55 1.86 26.84 16.76
CA ASP A 55 2.55 26.03 15.78
C ASP A 55 2.07 26.42 14.38
N HIS A 56 3.01 26.77 13.51
CA HIS A 56 2.81 26.86 12.06
C HIS A 56 3.87 25.98 11.38
N ASP A 57 3.43 24.94 10.65
CA ASP A 57 4.24 24.07 9.81
C ASP A 57 5.54 23.55 10.48
N GLY A 58 5.47 23.18 11.76
CA GLY A 58 6.63 22.62 12.46
C GLY A 58 7.56 23.66 13.08
N VAL A 59 7.18 24.94 13.08
CA VAL A 59 7.90 26.04 13.73
C VAL A 59 7.01 26.71 14.78
N PHE A 60 7.56 26.97 15.96
CA PHE A 60 6.85 27.71 17.01
C PHE A 60 7.02 29.22 16.81
N TYR A 61 5.93 29.94 17.02
CA TYR A 61 5.90 31.39 16.97
C TYR A 61 5.29 31.92 18.27
N LEU A 62 5.93 32.93 18.85
CA LEU A 62 5.39 33.74 19.93
C LEU A 62 4.50 34.83 19.33
N TYR A 63 3.21 34.78 19.65
CA TYR A 63 2.21 35.74 19.25
C TYR A 63 1.99 36.73 20.40
N MET A 64 2.12 38.03 20.13
CA MET A 64 1.93 39.10 21.11
C MET A 64 0.86 40.07 20.63
N LYS A 65 -0.04 40.43 21.53
CA LYS A 65 -1.12 41.41 21.32
C LYS A 65 -0.84 42.62 22.19
N THR A 66 -0.82 43.79 21.57
CA THR A 66 -0.63 45.08 22.22
C THR A 66 -1.84 45.99 21.97
N ILE A 67 -2.09 46.90 22.92
CA ILE A 67 -3.25 47.79 22.86
C ILE A 67 -3.16 48.78 21.68
N GLU A 68 -1.95 49.15 21.29
CA GLU A 68 -1.69 50.10 20.21
C GLU A 68 -2.21 49.58 18.87
N ARG A 69 -2.21 48.27 18.65
CA ARG A 69 -2.63 47.66 17.37
C ARG A 69 -4.11 47.27 17.35
N ALA A 70 -4.87 47.55 18.40
CA ALA A 70 -6.30 47.20 18.50
C ALA A 70 -7.15 47.81 17.35
N HIS A 71 -6.75 48.98 16.85
CA HIS A 71 -7.43 49.65 15.72
C HIS A 71 -7.16 48.98 14.35
N MET A 72 -6.17 48.07 14.26
CA MET A 72 -5.81 47.35 13.03
C MET A 72 -5.99 45.83 13.23
N PRO A 73 -7.20 45.28 13.06
CA PRO A 73 -7.48 43.87 13.33
C PRO A 73 -6.62 42.89 12.52
N ASN A 74 -6.27 43.24 11.27
CA ASN A 74 -5.40 42.43 10.42
C ASN A 74 -3.94 42.34 10.92
N LYS A 75 -3.49 43.32 11.71
CA LYS A 75 -2.13 43.39 12.28
C LYS A 75 -2.15 43.35 13.82
N LEU A 76 -3.24 42.84 14.38
CA LEU A 76 -3.47 42.80 15.82
C LEU A 76 -2.39 42.01 16.57
N TRP A 77 -1.86 40.97 15.93
CA TRP A 77 -0.83 40.10 16.50
C TRP A 77 0.53 40.36 15.87
N GLU A 78 1.51 40.63 16.72
CA GLU A 78 2.92 40.49 16.37
C GLU A 78 3.34 39.03 16.48
N ARG A 79 4.18 38.55 15.56
CA ARG A 79 4.71 37.19 15.58
C ARG A 79 6.23 37.21 15.58
N VAL A 80 6.82 36.54 16.55
CA VAL A 80 8.27 36.31 16.66
C VAL A 80 8.54 34.82 16.49
N LYS A 81 9.48 34.48 15.61
CA LYS A 81 9.85 33.07 15.36
C LYS A 81 10.71 32.56 16.51
N LEU A 82 10.32 31.43 17.10
CA LEU A 82 11.10 30.76 18.15
C LEU A 82 12.06 29.74 17.51
N PRO A 83 13.31 29.64 18.01
CA PRO A 83 14.27 28.63 17.57
C PRO A 83 13.85 27.22 17.99
N ARG A 84 14.47 26.21 17.37
CA ARG A 84 14.23 24.80 17.71
C ARG A 84 14.82 24.38 19.06
N ASN A 85 15.87 25.07 19.51
CA ASN A 85 16.43 24.85 20.84
C ASN A 85 15.50 25.48 21.89
N TYR A 86 15.07 24.67 22.86
CA TYR A 86 14.10 25.04 23.89
C TYR A 86 14.63 26.13 24.82
N GLU A 87 15.88 26.07 25.26
CA GLU A 87 16.50 27.06 26.16
C GLU A 87 16.57 28.43 25.49
N LYS A 88 17.06 28.47 24.25
CA LYS A 88 17.10 29.70 23.44
C LYS A 88 15.70 30.26 23.19
N ALA A 89 14.68 29.41 23.07
CA ALA A 89 13.30 29.85 22.93
C ALA A 89 12.76 30.47 24.23
N LEU A 90 13.11 29.92 25.40
CA LEU A 90 12.76 30.51 26.70
C LEU A 90 13.40 31.88 26.89
N GLU A 91 14.68 32.04 26.56
CA GLU A 91 15.37 33.34 26.64
C GLU A 91 14.70 34.41 25.76
N ILE A 92 14.28 34.04 24.55
CA ILE A 92 13.58 34.95 23.64
C ILE A 92 12.21 35.35 24.21
N ILE A 93 11.49 34.40 24.80
CA ILE A 93 10.20 34.68 25.47
C ILE A 93 10.42 35.67 26.63
N ASP A 94 11.44 35.44 27.45
CA ASP A 94 11.75 36.32 28.58
C ASP A 94 12.13 37.74 28.11
N LYS A 95 12.95 37.85 27.06
CA LYS A 95 13.33 39.14 26.47
C LYS A 95 12.14 39.93 25.91
N HIS A 96 11.21 39.26 25.24
CA HIS A 96 10.06 39.93 24.64
C HIS A 96 8.92 40.21 25.62
N LEU A 97 8.79 39.41 26.69
CA LEU A 97 7.67 39.52 27.65
C LEU A 97 8.04 40.21 28.97
N ILE A 98 9.17 40.92 29.07
CA ILE A 98 9.64 41.58 30.31
C ILE A 98 8.56 42.42 30.99
N TYR A 99 7.77 43.16 30.20
CA TYR A 99 6.75 44.10 30.70
C TYR A 99 5.33 43.51 30.80
N TRP A 100 5.18 42.18 30.70
CA TRP A 100 3.88 41.50 30.77
C TRP A 100 3.63 40.89 32.16
N PRO A 101 2.37 40.58 32.52
CA PRO A 101 2.06 39.96 33.81
C PRO A 101 2.80 38.63 34.01
N LYS A 102 3.43 38.43 35.18
CA LYS A 102 4.21 37.22 35.52
C LYS A 102 3.42 35.92 35.29
N LEU A 103 2.13 35.92 35.64
CA LEU A 103 1.23 34.79 35.39
C LEU A 103 1.17 34.42 33.91
N LEU A 104 1.06 35.41 33.03
CA LEU A 104 0.98 35.18 31.59
C LEU A 104 2.31 34.63 31.06
N ILE A 105 3.45 35.20 31.48
CA ILE A 105 4.79 34.71 31.11
C ILE A 105 4.92 33.23 31.48
N HIS A 106 4.58 32.89 32.72
CA HIS A 106 4.65 31.51 33.21
C HIS A 106 3.74 30.57 32.41
N LYS A 107 2.48 30.96 32.16
CA LYS A 107 1.55 30.15 31.36
C LYS A 107 2.01 30.01 29.90
N THR A 108 2.62 31.03 29.31
CA THR A 108 3.19 30.97 27.96
C THR A 108 4.37 29.99 27.90
N LYS A 109 5.28 30.00 28.90
CA LYS A 109 6.35 29.00 29.02
C LYS A 109 5.82 27.57 29.22
N GLN A 110 4.81 27.39 30.08
CA GLN A 110 4.14 26.10 30.27
C GLN A 110 3.54 25.59 28.96
N ARG A 111 2.91 26.47 28.17
CA ARG A 111 2.38 26.13 26.85
C ARG A 111 3.48 25.72 25.87
N LEU A 112 4.62 26.41 25.82
CA LEU A 112 5.77 26.00 24.99
C LEU A 112 6.19 24.57 25.31
N THR A 113 6.29 24.28 26.61
CA THR A 113 6.71 22.97 27.13
C THR A 113 5.73 21.88 26.71
N LYS A 114 4.44 22.06 26.98
CA LYS A 114 3.39 21.12 26.57
C LYS A 114 3.35 20.90 25.06
N MET A 115 3.50 21.95 24.25
CA MET A 115 3.53 21.82 22.79
C MET A 115 4.78 21.11 22.30
N THR A 116 5.93 21.33 22.93
CA THR A 116 7.19 20.65 22.61
C THR A 116 7.12 19.16 22.96
N GLN A 117 6.61 18.83 24.15
CA GLN A 117 6.35 17.45 24.59
C GLN A 117 5.35 16.74 23.66
N MET A 118 4.26 17.41 23.29
CA MET A 118 3.28 16.88 22.33
C MET A 118 3.95 16.54 20.99
N ARG A 119 4.84 17.40 20.47
CA ARG A 119 5.60 17.11 19.24
C ARG A 119 6.52 15.91 19.39
N ILE A 120 7.23 15.79 20.51
CA ILE A 120 8.09 14.64 20.80
C ILE A 120 7.24 13.36 20.83
N ARG A 121 6.09 13.39 21.52
CA ARG A 121 5.15 12.26 21.60
C ARG A 121 4.59 11.87 20.22
N MET A 122 4.23 12.85 19.39
CA MET A 122 3.76 12.60 18.02
C MET A 122 4.84 11.95 17.15
N ARG A 123 6.10 12.38 17.28
CA ARG A 123 7.23 11.72 16.59
C ARG A 123 7.45 10.30 17.10
N LYS A 124 7.47 10.09 18.41
CA LYS A 124 7.57 8.74 19.01
C LYS A 124 6.42 7.84 18.54
N LEU A 125 5.19 8.35 18.48
CA LEU A 125 4.02 7.59 18.05
C LEU A 125 3.99 7.29 16.54
N ALA A 126 4.54 8.18 15.71
CA ALA A 126 4.74 7.92 14.29
C ALA A 126 5.83 6.87 14.03
N LEU A 127 6.86 6.82 14.88
CA LEU A 127 7.93 5.81 14.81
C LEU A 127 7.50 4.44 15.37
N LYS A 128 6.53 4.40 16.30
CA LYS A 128 5.97 3.14 16.79
C LYS A 128 5.17 2.45 15.69
N THR A 129 5.67 1.32 15.21
CA THR A 129 4.91 0.39 14.36
C THR A 129 3.73 -0.15 15.17
N ARG A 130 2.51 0.27 14.83
CA ARG A 130 1.32 -0.30 15.46
C ARG A 130 1.13 -1.72 14.95
N GLU A 131 1.30 -2.70 15.83
CA GLU A 131 0.89 -4.07 15.57
C GLU A 131 -0.61 -4.07 15.28
N LYS A 132 -0.97 -4.40 14.04
CA LYS A 132 -2.37 -4.52 13.65
C LYS A 132 -2.91 -5.78 14.30
N ILE A 133 -3.62 -5.63 15.42
CA ILE A 133 -4.30 -6.74 16.09
C ILE A 133 -5.33 -7.29 15.10
N MET A 134 -4.97 -8.38 14.42
CA MET A 134 -5.85 -9.09 13.51
C MET A 134 -6.62 -10.14 14.30
N THR A 135 -7.91 -9.90 14.51
CA THR A 135 -8.78 -10.90 15.13
C THR A 135 -9.10 -11.98 14.11
N VAL A 136 -8.48 -13.16 14.25
CA VAL A 136 -8.85 -14.34 13.47
C VAL A 136 -10.12 -14.96 14.08
N PRO A 137 -11.19 -15.22 13.31
CA PRO A 137 -12.39 -15.85 13.82
C PRO A 137 -12.08 -17.23 14.44
N THR A 138 -12.56 -17.49 15.64
CA THR A 138 -12.27 -18.72 16.41
C THR A 138 -12.68 -20.01 15.68
N LYS A 139 -13.67 -19.91 14.77
CA LYS A 139 -14.15 -21.01 13.94
C LYS A 139 -13.16 -21.40 12.84
N GLU A 140 -12.37 -20.45 12.33
CA GLU A 140 -11.33 -20.69 11.33
C GLU A 140 -10.14 -21.41 11.99
N LYS A 141 -9.68 -20.90 13.14
CA LYS A 141 -8.62 -21.53 13.94
C LYS A 141 -8.93 -23.00 14.27
N LYS A 142 -10.16 -23.30 14.70
CA LYS A 142 -10.60 -24.69 14.98
C LYS A 142 -10.67 -25.57 13.73
N ARG A 143 -10.89 -24.99 12.55
CA ARG A 143 -10.98 -25.72 11.28
C ARG A 143 -9.58 -26.03 10.74
N GLU A 144 -8.65 -25.09 10.88
CA GLU A 144 -7.24 -25.25 10.49
C GLU A 144 -6.56 -26.28 11.37
N ALA A 145 -6.74 -26.23 12.70
CA ALA A 145 -6.21 -27.23 13.63
C ALA A 145 -6.66 -28.68 13.27
N ARG A 146 -7.92 -28.86 12.86
CA ARG A 146 -8.41 -30.17 12.40
C ARG A 146 -7.84 -30.61 11.06
N ARG A 147 -7.41 -29.68 10.21
CA ARG A 147 -6.74 -30.00 8.94
C ARG A 147 -5.28 -30.36 9.19
N GLU A 148 -4.63 -29.66 10.09
CA GLU A 148 -3.26 -29.96 10.54
C GLU A 148 -3.19 -31.36 11.14
N GLU A 149 -4.08 -31.70 12.08
CA GLU A 149 -4.13 -33.05 12.67
C GLU A 149 -4.37 -34.16 11.62
N LYS A 150 -5.14 -33.85 10.57
CA LYS A 150 -5.35 -34.79 9.45
C LYS A 150 -4.14 -34.89 8.53
N ALA A 151 -3.46 -33.77 8.29
CA ALA A 151 -2.25 -33.72 7.48
C ALA A 151 -1.10 -34.47 8.19
N GLU A 152 -0.97 -34.32 9.51
CA GLU A 152 0.01 -35.05 10.32
C GLU A 152 -0.23 -36.56 10.25
N LYS A 153 -1.47 -37.01 10.47
CA LYS A 153 -1.83 -38.44 10.33
C LYS A 153 -1.58 -38.97 8.93
N ALA A 154 -1.83 -38.17 7.89
CA ALA A 154 -1.54 -38.56 6.50
C ALA A 154 -0.03 -38.66 6.23
N ALA A 155 0.77 -37.70 6.72
CA ALA A 155 2.22 -37.71 6.57
C ALA A 155 2.89 -38.89 7.30
N VAL A 156 2.40 -39.23 8.50
CA VAL A 156 2.84 -40.44 9.22
C VAL A 156 2.49 -41.72 8.46
N LEU A 157 1.30 -41.77 7.86
CA LEU A 157 0.86 -42.90 7.05
C LEU A 157 1.70 -43.04 5.77
N GLU A 158 2.03 -41.94 5.09
CA GLU A 158 2.92 -41.93 3.92
C GLU A 158 4.33 -42.42 4.27
N LYS A 159 4.92 -41.95 5.38
CA LYS A 159 6.22 -42.46 5.87
C LYS A 159 6.17 -43.95 6.23
N SER A 160 5.05 -44.42 6.77
CA SER A 160 4.86 -45.86 7.05
C SER A 160 4.77 -46.67 5.76
N ILE A 161 4.06 -46.17 4.74
CA ILE A 161 3.96 -46.81 3.43
C ILE A 161 5.35 -46.83 2.75
N GLU A 162 6.10 -45.74 2.83
CA GLU A 162 7.46 -45.65 2.30
C GLU A 162 8.39 -46.69 2.92
N LYS A 163 8.37 -46.84 4.25
CA LYS A 163 9.14 -47.89 4.95
C LYS A 163 8.73 -49.30 4.51
N GLU A 164 7.43 -49.57 4.39
CA GLU A 164 6.94 -50.88 3.95
C GLU A 164 7.33 -51.17 2.50
N LEU A 165 7.28 -50.17 1.62
CA LEU A 165 7.71 -50.28 0.22
C LEU A 165 9.23 -50.53 0.11
N LEU A 166 10.04 -49.84 0.92
CA LEU A 166 11.49 -50.06 0.99
C LEU A 166 11.83 -51.48 1.49
N GLU A 167 11.12 -51.99 2.49
CA GLU A 167 11.29 -53.37 2.95
C GLU A 167 10.89 -54.40 1.88
N ARG A 168 9.78 -54.18 1.17
CA ARG A 168 9.34 -55.05 0.06
C ARG A 168 10.33 -55.03 -1.10
N LEU A 169 10.95 -53.88 -1.36
CA LEU A 169 12.01 -53.72 -2.35
C LEU A 169 13.29 -54.45 -1.94
N LYS A 170 13.72 -54.33 -0.67
CA LYS A 170 14.86 -55.09 -0.12
C LYS A 170 14.63 -56.61 -0.13
N LYS A 171 13.40 -57.06 0.11
CA LYS A 171 13.01 -58.48 0.07
C LYS A 171 12.87 -59.04 -1.35
N GLY A 172 13.00 -58.21 -2.40
CA GLY A 172 12.97 -58.66 -3.79
C GLY A 172 11.61 -59.18 -4.25
N VAL A 173 10.51 -58.71 -3.66
CA VAL A 173 9.14 -59.19 -3.96
C VAL A 173 8.70 -58.84 -5.38
N TYR A 174 9.27 -57.79 -5.95
CA TYR A 174 9.06 -57.40 -7.35
C TYR A 174 10.22 -57.94 -8.18
N GLY A 175 10.05 -59.12 -8.79
CA GLY A 175 11.08 -59.72 -9.65
C GLY A 175 11.47 -58.85 -10.85
N ASP A 176 12.67 -59.10 -11.40
CA ASP A 176 13.41 -58.61 -12.61
C ASP A 176 12.77 -57.59 -13.57
N ILE A 177 11.98 -56.63 -13.09
CA ILE A 177 11.39 -55.57 -13.92
C ILE A 177 12.37 -54.38 -14.03
N TYR A 178 13.45 -54.35 -13.25
CA TYR A 178 14.42 -53.26 -13.24
C TYR A 178 15.85 -53.74 -13.48
N ASN A 179 16.29 -53.63 -14.74
CA ASN A 179 17.71 -53.70 -15.12
C ASN A 179 18.39 -52.35 -14.79
N TYR A 180 18.49 -52.03 -13.49
CA TYR A 180 19.36 -50.96 -13.02
C TYR A 180 20.70 -51.59 -12.58
N PRO A 181 21.86 -50.97 -12.91
CA PRO A 181 23.14 -51.43 -12.41
C PRO A 181 23.12 -51.41 -10.88
N VAL A 182 23.06 -52.60 -10.28
CA VAL A 182 22.92 -52.82 -8.83
C VAL A 182 23.98 -52.05 -8.05
N ASP A 183 25.19 -51.93 -8.59
CA ASP A 183 26.32 -51.25 -7.95
C ASP A 183 26.10 -49.73 -7.79
N LYS A 184 25.50 -49.07 -8.80
CA LYS A 184 25.20 -47.63 -8.73
C LYS A 184 24.05 -47.32 -7.79
N TYR A 185 23.12 -48.25 -7.64
CA TYR A 185 21.98 -48.11 -6.74
C TYR A 185 22.42 -48.31 -5.28
N ASN A 186 23.26 -49.32 -5.02
CA ASN A 186 23.85 -49.55 -3.71
C ASN A 186 24.76 -48.39 -3.27
N GLU A 187 25.54 -47.78 -4.17
CA GLU A 187 26.32 -46.56 -3.85
C GLU A 187 25.47 -45.35 -3.44
N ILE A 188 24.25 -45.20 -4.00
CA ILE A 188 23.33 -44.13 -3.64
C ILE A 188 22.66 -44.44 -2.29
N LEU A 189 22.30 -45.70 -2.07
CA LEU A 189 21.79 -46.20 -0.79
C LEU A 189 22.81 -46.08 0.34
N ASP A 190 24.08 -46.39 0.10
CA ASP A 190 25.15 -46.26 1.09
C ASP A 190 25.50 -44.79 1.37
N LYS A 191 25.30 -43.89 0.39
CA LYS A 191 25.38 -42.43 0.59
C LYS A 191 24.20 -41.85 1.37
N GLU A 192 23.00 -42.41 1.24
CA GLU A 192 21.83 -42.01 2.03
C GLU A 192 21.86 -42.61 3.43
N VAL A 193 22.24 -43.87 3.60
CA VAL A 193 22.43 -44.51 4.91
C VAL A 193 23.63 -43.90 5.64
N GLY A 194 24.72 -43.57 4.94
CA GLY A 194 25.85 -42.81 5.50
C GLY A 194 25.49 -41.37 5.89
N LYS A 195 24.42 -40.79 5.33
CA LYS A 195 23.85 -39.52 5.81
C LYS A 195 22.95 -39.67 7.03
N VAL A 196 22.40 -40.86 7.27
CA VAL A 196 21.59 -41.17 8.46
C VAL A 196 22.47 -41.67 9.61
N ALA A 197 23.59 -42.34 9.32
CA ALA A 197 24.52 -42.87 10.33
C ALA A 197 25.61 -41.89 10.78
N VAL A 198 25.77 -40.73 10.14
CA VAL A 198 26.66 -39.64 10.58
C VAL A 198 25.88 -38.51 11.27
N SER A 199 24.55 -38.62 11.37
CA SER A 199 23.72 -37.67 12.13
C SER A 199 23.28 -38.19 13.51
N GLU A 200 23.81 -39.33 13.97
CA GLU A 200 23.53 -39.88 15.31
C GLU A 200 24.64 -39.57 16.34
N ASP A 201 25.68 -38.83 15.97
CA ASP A 201 26.68 -38.25 16.87
C ASP A 201 26.78 -36.72 16.70
N GLU A 202 25.63 -36.03 16.63
CA GLU A 202 25.59 -34.64 17.10
C GLU A 202 25.14 -34.70 18.56
N GLU A 203 26.12 -34.55 19.45
CA GLU A 203 25.90 -34.33 20.88
C GLU A 203 24.76 -33.33 21.07
N GLU A 204 23.86 -33.65 22.02
CA GLU A 204 22.90 -32.69 22.55
C GLU A 204 23.67 -31.52 23.17
N GLU A 205 24.04 -30.52 22.36
CA GLU A 205 24.29 -29.18 22.88
C GLU A 205 22.93 -28.64 23.32
N GLU A 206 22.68 -28.73 24.62
CA GLU A 206 21.64 -27.99 25.30
C GLU A 206 21.64 -26.55 24.76
N PRO A 207 20.48 -25.97 24.41
CA PRO A 207 20.44 -24.54 24.19
C PRO A 207 20.77 -23.88 25.53
N GLU A 208 22.03 -23.47 25.68
CA GLU A 208 22.46 -22.52 26.68
C GLU A 208 21.61 -21.27 26.45
N ILE A 209 20.60 -21.09 27.32
CA ILE A 209 19.82 -19.87 27.36
C ILE A 209 20.80 -18.82 27.86
N GLU A 210 21.45 -18.13 26.92
CA GLU A 210 22.18 -16.92 27.20
C GLU A 210 21.15 -15.92 27.70
N TYR A 211 21.06 -15.80 29.03
CA TYR A 211 20.42 -14.68 29.68
C TYR A 211 21.19 -13.45 29.21
N VAL A 212 20.64 -12.74 28.23
CA VAL A 212 21.02 -11.35 28.00
C VAL A 212 20.50 -10.59 29.22
N GLU A 213 21.35 -10.54 30.25
CA GLU A 213 21.22 -9.64 31.38
C GLU A 213 21.01 -8.22 30.85
N GLY A 214 19.91 -7.62 31.30
CA GLY A 214 19.91 -6.25 31.77
C GLY A 214 20.31 -5.17 30.76
N TYR A 215 19.34 -4.74 29.96
CA TYR A 215 19.05 -3.31 29.87
C TYR A 215 17.54 -3.07 30.08
N GLU A 216 17.00 -3.67 31.14
CA GLU A 216 15.99 -3.04 31.99
C GLU A 216 16.73 -2.28 33.10
N GLU A 217 17.39 -1.19 32.76
CA GLU A 217 17.63 -0.09 33.69
C GLU A 217 18.11 1.11 32.86
N LEU A 218 17.20 2.02 32.55
CA LEU A 218 17.43 3.46 32.62
C LEU A 218 16.08 4.15 32.42
N GLU A 219 15.53 4.50 33.57
CA GLU A 219 14.47 5.48 33.81
C GLU A 219 13.07 5.07 33.33
N GLU A 220 12.41 4.29 34.20
CA GLU A 220 11.15 4.77 34.75
C GLU A 220 11.37 6.21 35.25
N GLU A 221 11.28 7.20 34.35
CA GLU A 221 10.90 8.54 34.80
C GLU A 221 9.46 8.38 35.29
N GLU A 222 9.35 8.15 36.60
CA GLU A 222 8.16 8.40 37.39
C GLU A 222 7.43 9.61 36.79
N ASP A 223 6.13 9.45 36.59
CA ASP A 223 5.21 10.55 36.36
C ASP A 223 5.45 11.59 37.48
N MET A 224 6.30 12.59 37.21
CA MET A 224 6.46 13.78 38.04
C MET A 224 5.24 14.69 37.81
N GLU A 225 4.06 14.15 38.12
CA GLU A 225 2.84 14.87 38.42
C GLU A 225 2.70 15.02 39.94
N ASP A 226 3.74 15.45 40.64
CA ASP A 226 3.58 16.11 41.94
C ASP A 226 4.77 17.03 42.30
N PHE A 227 4.87 18.15 41.59
CA PHE A 227 5.60 19.33 42.09
C PHE A 227 4.60 20.47 42.30
N SER A 228 3.61 20.21 43.15
CA SER A 228 2.70 21.21 43.71
C SER A 228 2.70 21.15 45.24
N GLY A 229 3.90 21.10 45.83
CA GLY A 229 4.06 21.10 47.28
C GLY A 229 5.42 21.64 47.67
N LEU A 230 5.59 22.96 47.67
CA LEU A 230 6.57 23.60 48.54
C LEU A 230 5.92 24.71 49.37
N PRO A 231 6.26 24.79 50.66
CA PRO A 231 5.61 25.65 51.63
C PRO A 231 6.11 27.08 51.46
N ILE A 232 5.19 28.02 51.29
CA ILE A 232 5.50 29.43 51.48
C ILE A 232 5.57 29.62 52.99
N GLY A 233 6.79 29.89 53.47
CA GLY A 233 7.03 30.33 54.83
C GLY A 233 6.24 31.61 55.12
N GLU A 234 5.74 31.65 56.34
CA GLU A 234 5.26 32.82 57.07
C GLU A 234 6.19 34.01 56.83
N ASP A 235 5.64 35.13 56.34
CA ASP A 235 5.61 36.40 57.08
C ASP A 235 5.05 37.55 56.20
N ASP A 236 4.29 38.40 56.88
CA ASP A 236 3.81 39.75 56.58
C ASP A 236 2.52 39.96 55.76
N ASP A 237 1.43 40.02 56.54
CA ASP A 237 0.49 41.16 56.70
C ASP A 237 0.14 42.03 55.48
N ASP A 238 -1.14 41.97 55.06
CA ASP A 238 -2.04 43.13 55.07
C ASP A 238 -3.45 42.73 54.57
N ASN A 239 -4.28 42.35 55.55
CA ASN A 239 -5.66 42.79 55.78
C ASN A 239 -6.49 43.37 54.61
N VAL A 240 -7.45 42.62 54.06
CA VAL A 240 -8.81 43.13 53.72
C VAL A 240 -9.83 41.97 53.82
N GLU A 241 -10.74 42.09 54.79
CA GLU A 241 -11.96 41.29 54.97
C GLU A 241 -12.96 41.50 53.82
N MET A 242 -13.65 40.44 53.38
CA MET A 242 -15.12 40.46 53.22
C MET A 242 -15.70 39.06 52.94
N ASP A 243 -16.72 38.74 53.74
CA ASP A 243 -17.63 37.60 53.74
C ASP A 243 -18.31 37.33 52.38
N ASP A 244 -18.60 36.06 52.10
CA ASP A 244 -19.98 35.54 52.08
C ASP A 244 -20.01 34.04 51.72
N ASP A 245 -20.85 33.34 52.48
CA ASP A 245 -21.15 31.91 52.54
C ASP A 245 -21.61 31.27 51.21
N ASP A 246 -21.34 29.96 51.07
CA ASP A 246 -22.38 28.93 50.89
C ASP A 246 -21.77 27.53 50.70
N GLU A 247 -22.09 26.65 51.64
CA GLU A 247 -21.83 25.20 51.65
C GLU A 247 -22.72 24.47 50.63
N GLU A 248 -22.27 23.35 50.05
CA GLU A 248 -23.06 22.10 50.02
C GLU A 248 -22.26 20.88 49.53
N GLU A 249 -22.09 19.98 50.50
CA GLU A 249 -22.01 18.51 50.57
C GLU A 249 -21.92 17.63 49.30
N THR A 250 -20.92 16.73 49.33
CA THR A 250 -20.72 15.60 48.42
C THR A 250 -21.52 14.36 48.84
N VAL A 251 -22.17 13.66 47.89
CA VAL A 251 -22.68 12.29 48.13
C VAL A 251 -22.38 11.36 46.95
N PHE A 252 -21.58 10.33 47.22
CA PHE A 252 -21.32 9.17 46.37
C PHE A 252 -22.53 8.22 46.33
N VAL A 253 -22.93 7.71 45.16
CA VAL A 253 -23.84 6.56 45.06
C VAL A 253 -23.34 5.56 44.02
N ASP A 254 -22.98 4.38 44.53
CA ASP A 254 -22.63 3.15 43.83
C ASP A 254 -23.93 2.39 43.46
N HIS A 255 -24.06 1.87 42.23
CA HIS A 255 -25.26 1.13 41.80
C HIS A 255 -24.94 -0.20 41.11
N LYS A 256 -25.15 -1.28 41.86
CA LYS A 256 -25.19 -2.68 41.43
C LYS A 256 -26.60 -3.23 41.70
N ARG A 257 -27.39 -3.53 40.68
CA ARG A 257 -28.63 -4.34 40.76
C ARG A 257 -28.79 -5.11 39.44
N GLY A 258 -29.17 -6.39 39.40
CA GLY A 258 -30.00 -7.14 40.33
C GLY A 258 -31.27 -7.57 39.59
N ARG A 259 -31.26 -8.80 39.09
CA ARG A 259 -32.28 -9.49 38.28
C ARG A 259 -33.54 -9.84 39.10
N LYS A 260 -34.75 -9.64 38.55
CA LYS A 260 -35.96 -10.45 38.84
C LYS A 260 -37.08 -10.13 37.84
N GLY A 261 -37.75 -11.18 37.35
CA GLY A 261 -38.91 -11.09 36.47
C GLY A 261 -40.25 -11.21 37.20
N SER A 262 -41.33 -11.05 36.46
CA SER A 262 -42.68 -11.54 36.77
C SER A 262 -43.56 -11.49 35.52
N ALA A 263 -44.46 -12.48 35.41
CA ALA A 263 -45.31 -12.80 34.28
C ALA A 263 -46.78 -12.39 34.49
N ARG A 264 -47.55 -12.28 33.39
CA ARG A 264 -49.02 -12.49 33.20
C ARG A 264 -49.41 -11.94 31.79
N LYS A 265 -50.39 -12.42 31.01
CA LYS A 265 -51.31 -13.58 30.97
C LYS A 265 -52.22 -13.38 29.72
N LEU A 266 -52.48 -14.45 28.93
CA LEU A 266 -53.62 -14.79 28.01
C LEU A 266 -54.09 -13.75 26.94
N GLU A 267 -54.39 -14.12 25.69
CA GLU A 267 -55.59 -14.87 25.24
C GLU A 267 -55.36 -15.72 23.96
N LYS A 268 -56.37 -16.54 23.63
CA LYS A 268 -56.34 -17.77 22.82
C LYS A 268 -57.50 -17.74 21.82
N GLU A 269 -57.28 -18.06 20.55
CA GLU A 269 -58.30 -18.66 19.65
C GLU A 269 -57.66 -19.65 18.66
N GLU A 270 -58.32 -20.80 18.47
CA GLU A 270 -58.07 -21.92 17.54
C GLU A 270 -59.43 -22.21 16.86
N PRO A 271 -59.55 -22.81 15.65
CA PRO A 271 -59.23 -24.24 15.42
C PRO A 271 -58.76 -24.52 13.94
N ALA A 272 -58.52 -25.70 13.36
CA ALA A 272 -58.84 -27.09 13.66
C ALA A 272 -57.84 -28.05 12.93
N ALA A 273 -57.81 -29.28 13.41
CA ALA A 273 -56.92 -30.40 13.12
C ALA A 273 -56.82 -30.91 11.66
N LYS A 274 -55.70 -31.58 11.35
CA LYS A 274 -55.68 -32.97 10.85
C LYS A 274 -54.36 -33.69 11.15
N SER A 275 -54.52 -34.96 11.46
CA SER A 275 -53.63 -35.89 12.16
C SER A 275 -52.67 -36.63 11.22
N LYS A 276 -51.54 -37.14 11.76
CA LYS A 276 -51.32 -38.58 12.01
C LYS A 276 -49.94 -38.87 12.62
N LYS A 277 -49.97 -39.90 13.46
CA LYS A 277 -49.01 -40.32 14.48
C LYS A 277 -47.81 -41.08 13.90
N LYS A 278 -46.71 -41.00 14.67
CA LYS A 278 -45.46 -41.78 14.59
C LYS A 278 -45.69 -43.28 14.40
N VAL A 279 -44.83 -43.90 13.58
CA VAL A 279 -44.57 -45.35 13.57
C VAL A 279 -43.14 -45.57 14.10
N LYS A 280 -43.04 -46.44 15.10
CA LYS A 280 -41.82 -46.95 15.71
C LYS A 280 -41.36 -48.13 14.85
N VAL A 281 -40.10 -48.17 14.43
CA VAL A 281 -39.56 -49.29 13.65
C VAL A 281 -38.44 -49.94 14.46
N HIS A 282 -38.69 -51.19 14.87
CA HIS A 282 -37.69 -52.19 15.22
C HIS A 282 -37.03 -52.68 13.91
N VAL A 283 -35.71 -52.89 13.90
CA VAL A 283 -35.06 -53.67 12.83
C VAL A 283 -34.05 -54.63 13.45
N GLU A 284 -34.29 -55.90 13.18
CA GLU A 284 -33.45 -57.06 13.45
C GLU A 284 -32.24 -57.10 12.50
N LEU A 285 -31.19 -57.79 12.95
CA LEU A 285 -30.00 -58.09 12.18
C LEU A 285 -30.27 -59.21 11.17
N GLU A 286 -30.11 -58.94 9.87
CA GLU A 286 -29.76 -59.97 8.87
C GLU A 286 -28.73 -59.42 7.85
N GLN A 287 -27.88 -60.31 7.36
CA GLN A 287 -26.60 -60.07 6.67
C GLN A 287 -26.73 -59.93 5.13
N ARG A 288 -25.80 -59.15 4.53
CA ARG A 288 -25.25 -59.23 3.13
C ARG A 288 -26.28 -58.96 1.99
N LYS A 289 -26.00 -58.33 0.84
CA LYS A 289 -24.83 -57.99 -0.02
C LYS A 289 -25.28 -56.80 -0.93
N ASP A 290 -24.34 -56.19 -1.66
CA ASP A 290 -24.52 -55.22 -2.77
C ASP A 290 -24.47 -53.71 -2.42
N GLY A 291 -23.24 -53.20 -2.27
CA GLY A 291 -22.93 -51.78 -2.03
C GLY A 291 -22.22 -51.03 -3.18
N GLY A 292 -22.09 -51.60 -4.37
CA GLY A 292 -21.18 -51.07 -5.41
C GLY A 292 -21.71 -49.92 -6.28
N GLU A 293 -23.02 -49.77 -6.47
CA GLU A 293 -23.58 -48.80 -7.44
C GLU A 293 -23.96 -47.45 -6.84
N LYS A 294 -24.46 -47.43 -5.60
CA LYS A 294 -24.83 -46.18 -4.91
C LYS A 294 -23.60 -45.35 -4.53
N GLU A 295 -22.47 -45.98 -4.27
CA GLU A 295 -21.21 -45.29 -3.96
C GLU A 295 -20.65 -44.52 -5.16
N LYS A 296 -20.75 -45.07 -6.38
CA LYS A 296 -20.27 -44.43 -7.60
C LYS A 296 -21.10 -43.18 -7.96
N GLU A 297 -22.40 -43.19 -7.68
CA GLU A 297 -23.28 -42.04 -7.95
C GLU A 297 -23.05 -40.90 -6.94
N VAL A 298 -22.84 -41.22 -5.66
CA VAL A 298 -22.51 -40.25 -4.61
C VAL A 298 -21.11 -39.66 -4.85
N VAL A 299 -20.12 -40.48 -5.21
CA VAL A 299 -18.77 -40.01 -5.55
C VAL A 299 -18.79 -39.13 -6.80
N ASN A 300 -19.56 -39.46 -7.84
CA ASN A 300 -19.70 -38.60 -9.02
C ASN A 300 -20.44 -37.29 -8.70
N ARG A 301 -21.42 -37.29 -7.79
CA ARG A 301 -22.12 -36.08 -7.34
C ARG A 301 -21.21 -35.21 -6.46
N VAL A 302 -20.37 -35.83 -5.63
CA VAL A 302 -19.34 -35.16 -4.82
C VAL A 302 -18.23 -34.61 -5.71
N ILE A 303 -17.76 -35.33 -6.74
CA ILE A 303 -16.75 -34.87 -7.71
C ILE A 303 -17.29 -33.73 -8.58
N ARG A 304 -18.56 -33.79 -9.04
CA ARG A 304 -19.20 -32.67 -9.75
C ARG A 304 -19.34 -31.45 -8.84
N ARG A 305 -19.72 -31.65 -7.57
CA ARG A 305 -19.80 -30.59 -6.57
C ARG A 305 -18.41 -30.07 -6.18
N TRP A 306 -17.38 -30.91 -6.15
CA TRP A 306 -15.97 -30.54 -5.90
C TRP A 306 -15.37 -29.77 -7.08
N ARG A 307 -15.68 -30.15 -8.32
CA ARG A 307 -15.30 -29.39 -9.53
C ARG A 307 -15.98 -28.02 -9.53
N LEU A 308 -17.27 -27.94 -9.22
CA LEU A 308 -17.98 -26.66 -9.03
C LEU A 308 -17.44 -25.83 -7.85
N PHE A 309 -17.03 -26.46 -6.75
CA PHE A 309 -16.48 -25.76 -5.58
C PHE A 309 -15.02 -25.31 -5.79
N ARG A 310 -14.24 -26.01 -6.62
CA ARG A 310 -12.89 -25.62 -7.03
C ARG A 310 -12.91 -24.41 -7.98
N LEU A 311 -13.96 -24.30 -8.80
CA LEU A 311 -14.25 -23.15 -9.67
C LEU A 311 -14.70 -21.89 -8.91
N LEU A 312 -15.11 -22.00 -7.64
CA LEU A 312 -15.71 -20.90 -6.85
C LEU A 312 -14.76 -20.26 -5.82
N LYS A 313 -13.45 -20.54 -5.89
CA LYS A 313 -12.46 -20.08 -4.89
C LYS A 313 -11.22 -19.36 -5.44
N GLN A 314 -11.25 -18.97 -6.70
CA GLN A 314 -10.45 -17.87 -7.24
C GLN A 314 -11.38 -16.66 -7.34
N MET A 315 -10.90 -15.44 -7.04
CA MET A 315 -11.65 -14.25 -7.47
C MET A 315 -11.80 -14.37 -8.99
N PRO A 316 -13.00 -14.21 -9.57
CA PRO A 316 -13.20 -14.51 -10.96
C PRO A 316 -12.32 -13.56 -11.78
N LEU A 317 -11.32 -14.12 -12.45
CA LEU A 317 -10.75 -13.52 -13.65
C LEU A 317 -11.90 -13.56 -14.65
N ASP A 318 -12.61 -12.44 -14.78
CA ASP A 318 -13.68 -12.31 -15.76
C ASP A 318 -13.03 -12.22 -17.14
N VAL A 319 -13.00 -13.36 -17.84
CA VAL A 319 -12.63 -13.39 -19.25
C VAL A 319 -13.85 -13.00 -20.07
N VAL A 320 -13.83 -11.80 -20.61
CA VAL A 320 -14.94 -11.24 -21.40
C VAL A 320 -14.54 -11.22 -22.87
N ASN A 321 -15.44 -11.66 -23.75
CA ASN A 321 -15.27 -11.51 -25.19
C ASN A 321 -15.94 -10.21 -25.63
N ASP A 322 -15.19 -9.31 -26.27
CA ASP A 322 -15.76 -8.10 -26.87
C ASP A 322 -16.69 -8.44 -28.05
N LEU A 323 -17.57 -7.49 -28.38
CA LEU A 323 -18.36 -7.47 -29.62
C LEU A 323 -17.49 -7.59 -30.89
N ASN A 324 -16.20 -7.26 -30.81
CA ASN A 324 -15.24 -7.38 -31.90
C ASN A 324 -14.51 -8.74 -31.94
N GLY A 325 -14.88 -9.70 -31.08
CA GLY A 325 -14.28 -11.04 -31.01
C GLY A 325 -12.94 -11.11 -30.26
N LEU A 326 -12.52 -10.04 -29.60
CA LEU A 326 -11.28 -9.98 -28.83
C LEU A 326 -11.49 -10.41 -27.37
N GLN A 327 -10.63 -11.28 -26.87
CA GLN A 327 -10.69 -11.76 -25.49
C GLN A 327 -9.97 -10.78 -24.55
N ARG A 328 -10.65 -10.39 -23.47
CA ARG A 328 -10.11 -9.53 -22.40
C ARG A 328 -10.16 -10.24 -21.07
N VAL A 329 -9.20 -9.94 -20.23
CA VAL A 329 -9.13 -10.35 -18.83
C VAL A 329 -9.36 -9.10 -17.99
N ILE A 330 -10.35 -9.15 -17.10
CA ILE A 330 -10.65 -8.05 -16.18
C ILE A 330 -10.15 -8.44 -14.78
N LEU A 331 -9.26 -7.63 -14.24
CA LEU A 331 -8.84 -7.69 -12.84
C LEU A 331 -9.58 -6.60 -12.08
N SER A 332 -10.28 -6.98 -11.01
CA SER A 332 -10.98 -6.03 -10.14
C SER A 332 -10.55 -6.21 -8.69
N GLU A 333 -10.55 -5.11 -7.94
CA GLU A 333 -10.30 -5.11 -6.50
C GLU A 333 -11.56 -4.77 -5.70
N PRO A 334 -11.67 -5.26 -4.45
CA PRO A 334 -12.76 -4.88 -3.55
C PRO A 334 -12.88 -3.37 -3.31
N CYS A 335 -11.78 -2.62 -3.47
CA CYS A 335 -11.73 -1.18 -3.26
C CYS A 335 -12.19 -0.36 -4.47
N GLY A 336 -12.61 -1.00 -5.57
CA GLY A 336 -13.17 -0.34 -6.76
C GLY A 336 -12.17 -0.03 -7.88
N SER A 337 -10.88 -0.36 -7.72
CA SER A 337 -9.91 -0.28 -8.82
C SER A 337 -10.16 -1.43 -9.81
N SER A 338 -9.96 -1.18 -11.11
CA SER A 338 -10.09 -2.21 -12.15
C SER A 338 -9.05 -2.05 -13.25
N VAL A 339 -8.61 -3.16 -13.82
CA VAL A 339 -7.70 -3.22 -14.95
C VAL A 339 -8.26 -4.16 -16.01
N GLU A 340 -8.23 -3.71 -17.27
CA GLU A 340 -8.61 -4.53 -18.42
C GLU A 340 -7.38 -4.85 -19.26
N VAL A 341 -7.17 -6.14 -19.53
CA VAL A 341 -6.03 -6.64 -20.30
C VAL A 341 -6.52 -7.39 -21.53
N LEU A 342 -6.07 -6.98 -22.71
CA LEU A 342 -6.35 -7.68 -23.96
C LEU A 342 -5.38 -8.85 -24.14
N LEU A 343 -5.91 -10.04 -24.42
CA LEU A 343 -5.06 -11.20 -24.72
C LEU A 343 -4.31 -11.05 -26.04
N GLN A 344 -4.86 -10.28 -26.99
CA GLN A 344 -4.09 -9.84 -28.15
C GLN A 344 -3.07 -8.78 -27.72
N GLY A 345 -1.80 -9.03 -27.99
CA GLY A 345 -0.67 -8.19 -27.60
C GLY A 345 -0.27 -8.25 -26.13
N GLY A 346 -1.07 -8.89 -25.25
CA GLY A 346 -0.86 -8.84 -23.81
C GLY A 346 -0.94 -7.41 -23.30
N GLN A 347 -1.79 -6.60 -23.92
CA GLN A 347 -1.82 -5.15 -23.78
C GLN A 347 -2.84 -4.74 -22.71
N VAL A 348 -2.43 -3.93 -21.74
CA VAL A 348 -3.36 -3.33 -20.79
C VAL A 348 -4.05 -2.17 -21.48
N VAL A 349 -5.38 -2.16 -21.53
CA VAL A 349 -6.17 -1.17 -22.28
C VAL A 349 -6.98 -0.24 -21.40
N SER A 350 -7.16 -0.56 -20.12
CA SER A 350 -7.81 0.33 -19.16
C SER A 350 -7.24 0.07 -17.77
N TRP A 351 -7.03 1.14 -17.00
CA TRP A 351 -6.73 1.08 -15.58
C TRP A 351 -7.44 2.21 -14.86
N LYS A 352 -8.44 1.83 -14.06
CA LYS A 352 -9.26 2.77 -13.29
C LYS A 352 -8.91 2.72 -11.82
N ASN A 353 -8.82 3.90 -11.21
CA ASN A 353 -8.62 4.01 -9.77
C ASN A 353 -9.93 3.73 -8.99
N ASN A 354 -9.85 3.76 -7.66
CA ASN A 354 -11.00 3.57 -6.77
C ASN A 354 -12.13 4.61 -6.94
N ARG A 355 -11.89 5.72 -7.65
CA ARG A 355 -12.90 6.74 -7.98
C ARG A 355 -13.49 6.54 -9.38
N GLY A 356 -13.07 5.50 -10.10
CA GLY A 356 -13.46 5.24 -11.48
C GLY A 356 -12.77 6.13 -12.53
N GLU A 357 -11.75 6.91 -12.14
CA GLU A 357 -10.97 7.72 -13.08
C GLU A 357 -10.03 6.84 -13.91
N GLU A 358 -10.06 7.00 -15.23
CA GLU A 358 -9.15 6.34 -16.16
C GLU A 358 -7.74 6.96 -16.06
N LEU A 359 -6.74 6.10 -15.89
CA LEU A 359 -5.34 6.47 -15.73
C LEU A 359 -4.53 6.27 -17.00
N LEU A 360 -5.00 5.44 -17.93
CA LEU A 360 -4.33 5.18 -19.20
C LEU A 360 -5.01 5.94 -20.35
N PHE A 361 -4.21 6.43 -21.29
CA PHE A 361 -4.74 6.98 -22.52
C PHE A 361 -4.95 5.85 -23.53
N VAL A 362 -6.16 5.72 -24.07
CA VAL A 362 -6.47 4.85 -25.21
C VAL A 362 -7.29 5.64 -26.22
N ARG A 363 -6.90 5.56 -27.50
CA ARG A 363 -7.57 6.28 -28.58
C ARG A 363 -8.99 5.73 -28.80
N SER A 364 -9.98 6.62 -28.85
CA SER A 364 -11.40 6.25 -28.98
C SER A 364 -11.83 5.87 -30.42
N LYS A 365 -11.14 6.37 -31.46
CA LYS A 365 -11.48 6.12 -32.88
C LYS A 365 -10.39 5.33 -33.61
N ASN A 366 -10.62 4.04 -33.83
CA ASN A 366 -9.87 3.25 -34.80
C ASN A 366 -10.49 3.46 -36.20
N THR A 367 -10.07 4.49 -36.92
CA THR A 367 -10.46 4.68 -38.33
C THR A 367 -9.64 3.73 -39.21
N GLY A 368 -10.09 2.48 -39.33
CA GLY A 368 -9.50 1.50 -40.24
C GLY A 368 -10.22 0.16 -40.20
N ARG A 369 -10.39 -0.47 -41.38
CA ARG A 369 -11.06 -1.78 -41.58
C ARG A 369 -10.34 -2.99 -40.95
N SER A 370 -9.31 -2.75 -40.14
CA SER A 370 -8.57 -3.81 -39.45
C SER A 370 -8.52 -3.47 -37.97
N ALA A 371 -9.13 -4.32 -37.14
CA ALA A 371 -9.18 -4.21 -35.68
C ALA A 371 -7.80 -4.47 -35.01
N MET A 372 -6.68 -4.12 -35.67
CA MET A 372 -5.40 -4.82 -35.45
C MET A 372 -4.36 -4.13 -34.56
N ALA A 373 -4.48 -2.84 -34.19
CA ALA A 373 -3.61 -2.27 -33.16
C ALA A 373 -4.30 -1.17 -32.36
N ILE A 374 -4.51 -1.38 -31.07
CA ILE A 374 -5.00 -0.34 -30.15
C ILE A 374 -3.83 0.60 -29.84
N LEU A 375 -3.97 1.87 -30.21
CA LEU A 375 -3.02 2.91 -29.83
C LEU A 375 -3.35 3.42 -28.41
N GLY A 376 -2.46 3.15 -27.47
CA GLY A 376 -2.60 3.55 -26.08
C GLY A 376 -2.40 2.41 -25.08
N GLY A 377 -2.73 2.64 -23.82
CA GLY A 377 -2.63 1.65 -22.75
C GLY A 377 -1.19 1.32 -22.35
N ILE A 378 -0.95 0.09 -21.91
CA ILE A 378 0.39 -0.43 -21.64
C ILE A 378 0.70 -1.57 -22.62
N SER A 379 1.71 -1.38 -23.47
CA SER A 379 2.10 -2.38 -24.49
C SER A 379 3.54 -2.85 -24.30
N ILE A 380 3.80 -4.12 -24.63
CA ILE A 380 5.13 -4.72 -24.51
C ILE A 380 5.80 -4.74 -25.88
N CYS A 381 7.04 -4.25 -25.92
CA CYS A 381 7.92 -4.32 -27.08
C CYS A 381 9.04 -5.34 -26.80
N PHE A 382 9.03 -6.44 -27.55
CA PHE A 382 10.04 -7.50 -27.54
C PHE A 382 9.96 -8.22 -28.90
N PRO A 383 11.06 -8.77 -29.46
CA PRO A 383 12.44 -8.78 -28.93
C PRO A 383 13.23 -7.49 -29.23
N GLN A 384 12.58 -6.48 -29.82
CA GLN A 384 13.20 -5.22 -30.18
C GLN A 384 12.41 -4.00 -29.68
N ALA A 385 13.08 -3.08 -28.99
CA ALA A 385 12.55 -1.79 -28.56
C ALA A 385 13.20 -0.65 -29.37
N GLY A 386 12.39 0.10 -30.12
CA GLY A 386 12.85 1.22 -30.95
C GLY A 386 13.20 0.85 -32.41
N SER A 387 13.69 1.85 -33.17
CA SER A 387 13.84 1.78 -34.63
C SER A 387 15.06 1.01 -35.18
N LEU A 388 15.87 0.38 -34.33
CA LEU A 388 17.14 -0.22 -34.74
C LEU A 388 17.06 -1.75 -34.79
N GLY A 389 16.67 -2.26 -35.96
CA GLY A 389 16.69 -3.67 -36.33
C GLY A 389 15.70 -4.00 -37.45
N PRO A 390 15.71 -5.23 -37.98
CA PRO A 390 15.09 -5.60 -39.26
C PRO A 390 13.55 -5.66 -39.25
N PHE A 391 12.92 -5.35 -38.11
CA PHE A 391 11.47 -5.46 -37.92
C PHE A 391 10.79 -4.09 -38.06
N GLU A 392 9.72 -4.04 -38.87
CA GLU A 392 8.83 -2.85 -38.94
C GLU A 392 8.34 -2.49 -37.53
N GLN A 393 8.33 -1.19 -37.25
CA GLN A 393 8.17 -0.63 -35.91
C GLN A 393 6.97 -1.23 -35.15
N HIS A 394 7.18 -1.62 -33.89
CA HIS A 394 6.15 -1.91 -32.88
C HIS A 394 5.21 -3.11 -33.11
N GLU A 395 5.31 -3.85 -34.22
CA GLU A 395 4.21 -4.71 -34.67
C GLU A 395 4.36 -6.21 -34.37
N TYR A 396 5.53 -6.68 -33.92
CA TYR A 396 5.75 -8.13 -33.78
C TYR A 396 4.88 -8.78 -32.68
N LEU A 397 4.73 -8.14 -31.52
CA LEU A 397 3.93 -8.67 -30.40
C LEU A 397 2.48 -8.18 -30.39
N ARG A 398 2.19 -6.99 -30.91
CA ARG A 398 0.84 -6.37 -30.86
C ARG A 398 -0.25 -7.21 -31.52
N HIS A 399 0.13 -8.06 -32.46
CA HIS A 399 -0.78 -8.95 -33.18
C HIS A 399 -0.83 -10.38 -32.62
N ARG A 400 -0.04 -10.69 -31.58
CA ARG A 400 0.08 -12.06 -31.04
C ARG A 400 -0.92 -12.33 -29.95
N LEU A 401 -1.44 -13.54 -29.92
CA LEU A 401 -2.36 -13.97 -28.88
C LEU A 401 -1.60 -14.57 -27.70
N TRP A 402 -1.88 -14.06 -26.51
CA TRP A 402 -1.37 -14.58 -25.24
C TRP A 402 -2.39 -15.56 -24.65
N SER A 403 -1.91 -16.55 -23.89
CA SER A 403 -2.73 -17.43 -23.07
C SER A 403 -2.70 -16.99 -21.62
N LEU A 404 -3.85 -17.07 -20.94
CA LEU A 404 -3.92 -17.00 -19.49
C LEU A 404 -3.44 -18.34 -18.90
N GLU A 405 -2.56 -18.29 -17.91
CA GLU A 405 -2.08 -19.48 -17.18
C GLU A 405 -2.99 -19.74 -15.97
N ASP A 406 -3.58 -20.94 -15.89
CA ASP A 406 -4.59 -21.32 -14.89
C ASP A 406 -4.03 -21.50 -13.46
N ASN A 407 -2.70 -21.57 -13.32
CA ASN A 407 -2.01 -21.77 -12.05
C ASN A 407 -1.00 -20.65 -11.76
N PRO A 408 -1.32 -19.68 -10.89
CA PRO A 408 -0.28 -18.84 -10.31
C PRO A 408 0.54 -19.71 -9.34
N LEU A 409 1.82 -19.91 -9.63
CA LEU A 409 2.80 -20.38 -8.65
C LEU A 409 2.69 -19.50 -7.40
N ASP A 410 2.60 -20.13 -6.23
CA ASP A 410 2.48 -19.56 -4.89
C ASP A 410 3.09 -18.15 -4.77
N GLN A 411 2.22 -17.14 -4.69
CA GLN A 411 2.57 -15.84 -4.14
C GLN A 411 1.79 -15.69 -2.84
N GLY A 412 2.52 -15.49 -1.75
CA GLY A 412 2.00 -15.38 -0.39
C GLY A 412 0.74 -14.52 -0.31
N HIS A 413 -0.28 -15.04 0.37
CA HIS A 413 -1.63 -14.52 0.38
C HIS A 413 -1.75 -13.08 0.94
N ASN A 414 -1.63 -12.07 0.06
CA ASN A 414 -2.25 -10.77 0.29
C ASN A 414 -3.68 -10.80 -0.27
N ARG A 415 -4.69 -10.86 0.61
CA ARG A 415 -6.13 -10.93 0.25
C ARG A 415 -6.65 -9.74 -0.59
N CYS A 416 -5.82 -8.73 -0.87
CA CYS A 416 -6.18 -7.53 -1.62
C CYS A 416 -5.52 -7.41 -3.00
N GLN A 417 -4.71 -8.39 -3.43
CA GLN A 417 -4.04 -8.33 -4.75
C GLN A 417 -4.70 -9.32 -5.70
N THR A 418 -5.11 -8.85 -6.88
CA THR A 418 -5.57 -9.72 -7.99
C THR A 418 -4.51 -9.76 -9.07
N SER A 419 -4.17 -10.95 -9.56
CA SER A 419 -3.10 -11.16 -10.53
C SER A 419 -3.52 -12.03 -11.71
N ALA A 420 -3.05 -11.70 -12.91
CA ALA A 420 -3.14 -12.52 -14.11
C ALA A 420 -1.73 -12.86 -14.61
N ASN A 421 -1.50 -14.14 -14.93
CA ASN A 421 -0.28 -14.58 -15.60
C ASN A 421 -0.59 -14.86 -17.06
N LEU A 422 0.05 -14.12 -17.96
CA LEU A 422 -0.05 -14.32 -19.39
C LEU A 422 1.24 -14.97 -19.91
N ILE A 423 1.09 -15.96 -20.80
CA ILE A 423 2.20 -16.57 -21.53
C ILE A 423 1.99 -16.40 -23.03
N LEU A 424 3.01 -15.92 -23.72
CA LEU A 424 2.97 -15.78 -25.17
C LEU A 424 2.94 -17.17 -25.81
N LYS A 425 1.93 -17.45 -26.64
CA LYS A 425 1.86 -18.73 -27.35
C LYS A 425 2.96 -18.82 -28.42
N PRO A 426 3.74 -19.91 -28.47
CA PRO A 426 4.69 -20.12 -29.55
C PRO A 426 3.93 -20.23 -30.87
N PHE A 427 4.40 -19.56 -31.92
CA PHE A 427 3.79 -19.62 -33.25
C PHE A 427 4.75 -20.23 -34.27
N ASP A 428 4.29 -21.23 -35.02
CA ASP A 428 5.16 -22.03 -35.90
C ASP A 428 5.86 -21.24 -37.02
N LYS A 429 5.38 -20.04 -37.38
CA LYS A 429 6.07 -19.16 -38.36
C LYS A 429 7.22 -18.34 -37.75
N ASP A 430 7.42 -18.37 -36.42
CA ASP A 430 8.43 -17.56 -35.73
C ASP A 430 9.86 -17.99 -36.05
N SER A 431 10.09 -19.29 -36.30
CA SER A 431 11.40 -19.83 -36.72
C SER A 431 11.98 -19.17 -37.98
N LYS A 432 11.16 -18.54 -38.83
CA LYS A 432 11.63 -17.85 -40.04
C LYS A 432 12.06 -16.40 -39.80
N ILE A 433 11.59 -15.77 -38.72
CA ILE A 433 11.76 -14.33 -38.44
C ILE A 433 12.73 -14.12 -37.27
N TRP A 434 12.65 -14.96 -36.24
CA TRP A 434 13.56 -14.97 -35.11
C TRP A 434 13.88 -16.43 -34.71
N PRO A 435 15.04 -16.98 -35.11
CA PRO A 435 15.35 -18.41 -34.97
C PRO A 435 15.84 -18.78 -33.55
N CYS A 436 15.26 -18.17 -32.51
CA CYS A 436 15.58 -18.47 -31.11
C CYS A 436 14.33 -19.01 -30.41
N ARG A 437 14.48 -20.08 -29.63
CA ARG A 437 13.40 -20.60 -28.77
C ARG A 437 13.39 -19.80 -27.47
N PHE A 438 12.29 -19.11 -27.22
CA PHE A 438 12.10 -18.33 -26.00
C PHE A 438 10.71 -18.56 -25.42
N GLU A 439 10.59 -18.27 -24.13
CA GLU A 439 9.32 -18.27 -23.41
C GLU A 439 9.16 -16.90 -22.75
N LEU A 440 8.12 -16.15 -23.16
CA LEU A 440 7.80 -14.84 -22.61
C LEU A 440 6.55 -14.97 -21.73
N ARG A 441 6.72 -14.65 -20.44
CA ARG A 441 5.64 -14.56 -19.46
C ARG A 441 5.48 -13.13 -18.98
N LEU A 442 4.25 -12.76 -18.65
CA LEU A 442 3.89 -11.47 -18.10
C LEU A 442 2.94 -11.68 -16.93
N ASN A 443 3.41 -11.39 -15.72
CA ASN A 443 2.53 -11.28 -14.56
C ASN A 443 2.05 -9.83 -14.44
N ILE A 444 0.73 -9.66 -14.41
CA ILE A 444 0.07 -8.38 -14.17
C ILE A 444 -0.65 -8.51 -12.84
N SER A 445 -0.34 -7.63 -11.90
CA SER A 445 -1.05 -7.59 -10.62
C SER A 445 -1.56 -6.20 -10.28
N LEU A 446 -2.79 -6.16 -9.79
CA LEU A 446 -3.47 -4.98 -9.32
C LEU A 446 -3.42 -4.98 -7.79
N SER A 447 -2.97 -3.86 -7.23
CA SER A 447 -2.96 -3.54 -5.80
C SER A 447 -3.68 -2.18 -5.59
N PRO A 448 -4.11 -1.82 -4.36
CA PRO A 448 -4.81 -0.57 -4.14
C PRO A 448 -4.00 0.65 -4.60
N GLY A 449 -4.46 1.31 -5.67
CA GLY A 449 -3.80 2.48 -6.26
C GLY A 449 -2.51 2.20 -7.03
N LYS A 450 -2.17 0.92 -7.28
CA LYS A 450 -0.92 0.49 -7.92
C LYS A 450 -1.13 -0.62 -8.93
N LEU A 451 -0.47 -0.52 -10.07
CA LEU A 451 -0.42 -1.55 -11.11
C LEU A 451 1.01 -2.05 -11.29
N THR A 452 1.21 -3.35 -11.14
CA THR A 452 2.53 -3.99 -11.25
C THR A 452 2.58 -4.92 -12.46
N LEU A 453 3.65 -4.81 -13.25
CA LEU A 453 3.95 -5.67 -14.38
C LEU A 453 5.33 -6.30 -14.17
N MET A 454 5.38 -7.64 -14.23
CA MET A 454 6.61 -8.42 -14.11
C MET A 454 6.78 -9.30 -15.36
N PRO A 455 7.45 -8.79 -16.41
CA PRO A 455 7.83 -9.60 -17.55
C PRO A 455 8.99 -10.55 -17.21
N SER A 456 8.94 -11.76 -17.76
CA SER A 456 9.99 -12.77 -17.66
C SER A 456 10.26 -13.37 -19.03
N VAL A 457 11.52 -13.34 -19.46
CA VAL A 457 11.98 -13.96 -20.70
C VAL A 457 12.93 -15.10 -20.35
N ARG A 458 12.56 -16.33 -20.72
CA ARG A 458 13.43 -17.50 -20.59
C ARG A 458 13.97 -17.91 -21.94
N ASN A 459 15.26 -18.19 -22.00
CA ASN A 459 15.85 -18.86 -23.15
C ASN A 459 15.54 -20.36 -23.08
N ALA A 460 14.70 -20.85 -23.99
CA ALA A 460 14.32 -22.26 -24.08
C ALA A 460 15.12 -23.03 -25.15
N GLY A 461 16.14 -22.39 -25.73
CA GLY A 461 17.01 -22.97 -26.73
C GLY A 461 18.44 -23.16 -26.23
N ASP A 462 19.23 -23.84 -27.06
CA ASP A 462 20.61 -24.20 -26.76
C ASP A 462 21.63 -23.13 -27.18
N LYS A 463 21.15 -22.02 -27.76
CA LYS A 463 21.98 -20.89 -28.23
C LYS A 463 21.67 -19.64 -27.43
N SER A 464 22.69 -18.85 -27.14
CA SER A 464 22.51 -17.53 -26.56
C SER A 464 21.88 -16.57 -27.58
N PHE A 465 20.99 -15.70 -27.13
CA PHE A 465 20.44 -14.63 -27.97
C PHE A 465 20.42 -13.29 -27.22
N SER A 466 20.46 -12.21 -27.98
CA SER A 466 20.35 -10.85 -27.47
C SER A 466 18.99 -10.24 -27.80
N PHE A 467 18.40 -9.48 -26.89
CA PHE A 467 17.14 -8.77 -27.13
C PHE A 467 17.11 -7.41 -26.43
N THR A 468 16.21 -6.54 -26.88
CA THR A 468 15.81 -5.33 -26.18
C THR A 468 14.35 -5.45 -25.76
N PHE A 469 13.97 -4.74 -24.70
CA PHE A 469 12.66 -4.88 -24.09
C PHE A 469 12.16 -3.53 -23.63
N ALA A 470 10.89 -3.20 -23.88
CA ALA A 470 10.29 -2.00 -23.31
C ALA A 470 8.82 -2.22 -22.95
N ILE A 471 8.41 -1.59 -21.85
CA ILE A 471 7.03 -1.44 -21.43
C ILE A 471 6.63 -0.01 -21.77
N ARG A 472 5.79 0.15 -22.79
CA ARG A 472 5.31 1.45 -23.27
C ARG A 472 4.07 1.84 -22.46
N ASN A 473 4.15 2.90 -21.67
CA ASN A 473 3.03 3.32 -20.79
C ASN A 473 2.42 4.61 -21.31
N TYR A 474 1.27 4.53 -21.97
CA TYR A 474 0.50 5.69 -22.39
C TYR A 474 -0.39 6.16 -21.24
N LEU A 475 0.06 7.19 -20.53
CA LEU A 475 -0.63 7.77 -19.39
C LEU A 475 -1.63 8.81 -19.87
N SER A 476 -2.85 8.80 -19.31
CA SER A 476 -3.77 9.92 -19.43
C SER A 476 -3.29 11.04 -18.52
N VAL A 477 -3.19 12.26 -19.04
CA VAL A 477 -2.81 13.48 -18.30
C VAL A 477 -3.85 14.59 -18.50
N SER A 478 -3.85 15.63 -17.66
CA SER A 478 -4.80 16.75 -17.81
C SER A 478 -4.53 17.57 -19.07
N ASP A 479 -3.32 18.11 -19.16
CA ASP A 479 -2.81 18.93 -20.24
C ASP A 479 -1.29 18.77 -20.19
N ILE A 480 -0.68 18.36 -21.31
CA ILE A 480 0.75 18.11 -21.43
C ILE A 480 1.60 19.33 -21.06
N SER A 481 1.08 20.55 -21.24
CA SER A 481 1.76 21.79 -20.86
C SER A 481 1.85 22.00 -19.33
N GLU A 482 0.97 21.36 -18.56
CA GLU A 482 0.91 21.40 -17.09
C GLU A 482 1.54 20.16 -16.44
N VAL A 483 2.24 19.35 -17.24
CA VAL A 483 2.91 18.12 -16.78
C VAL A 483 4.41 18.32 -16.68
N ARG A 484 5.00 17.77 -15.62
CA ARG A 484 6.45 17.75 -15.40
C ARG A 484 6.93 16.34 -15.09
N VAL A 485 8.09 15.97 -15.60
CA VAL A 485 8.74 14.69 -15.27
C VAL A 485 10.01 14.95 -14.48
N GLU A 486 10.09 14.37 -13.29
CA GLU A 486 11.23 14.43 -12.37
C GLU A 486 11.90 13.05 -12.23
N GLY A 487 13.20 13.06 -11.91
CA GLY A 487 14.06 11.88 -11.88
C GLY A 487 14.81 11.64 -13.20
N LEU A 488 14.79 12.62 -14.10
CA LEU A 488 15.50 12.59 -15.39
C LEU A 488 16.53 13.72 -15.55
N GLU A 489 16.65 14.57 -14.55
CA GLU A 489 17.60 15.66 -14.47
C GLU A 489 19.05 15.15 -14.56
N THR A 490 19.93 15.89 -15.23
CA THR A 490 21.37 15.59 -15.37
C THR A 490 21.72 14.28 -16.09
N LEU A 491 20.73 13.58 -16.65
CA LEU A 491 20.94 12.31 -17.35
C LEU A 491 21.20 12.51 -18.84
N ASP A 492 21.98 11.59 -19.39
CA ASP A 492 22.17 11.50 -20.82
C ASP A 492 20.93 10.89 -21.50
N TYR A 493 20.51 11.50 -22.60
CA TYR A 493 19.44 10.99 -23.44
C TYR A 493 19.85 10.94 -24.91
N LEU A 494 19.26 10.00 -25.63
CA LEU A 494 19.30 9.89 -27.08
C LEU A 494 18.06 10.57 -27.66
N ASP A 495 18.24 11.59 -28.50
CA ASP A 495 17.13 12.24 -29.19
C ASP A 495 16.78 11.46 -30.46
N ASN A 496 15.63 10.77 -30.45
CA ASN A 496 15.19 9.98 -31.59
C ASN A 496 14.79 10.86 -32.79
N MET A 497 14.54 12.16 -32.60
CA MET A 497 14.28 13.10 -33.69
C MET A 497 15.58 13.59 -34.36
N GLN A 498 16.70 13.56 -33.64
CA GLN A 498 18.02 13.96 -34.12
C GLN A 498 18.94 12.74 -34.32
N HIS A 499 18.44 11.71 -35.00
CA HIS A 499 19.22 10.51 -35.33
C HIS A 499 19.91 9.82 -34.14
N LYS A 500 19.29 9.87 -32.94
CA LYS A 500 19.84 9.33 -31.68
C LYS A 500 21.14 10.00 -31.25
N GLN A 501 21.32 11.27 -31.56
CA GLN A 501 22.41 12.05 -30.97
C GLN A 501 22.25 12.12 -29.45
N ARG A 502 23.37 12.01 -28.74
CA ARG A 502 23.43 12.01 -27.28
C ARG A 502 23.54 13.44 -26.76
N PHE A 503 22.68 13.78 -25.82
CA PHE A 503 22.63 15.05 -25.11
C PHE A 503 22.48 14.80 -23.62
N THR A 504 22.64 15.82 -22.78
CA THR A 504 22.47 15.72 -21.33
C THR A 504 21.39 16.70 -20.90
N GLU A 505 20.38 16.21 -20.17
CA GLU A 505 19.29 17.04 -19.66
C GLU A 505 19.80 18.00 -18.58
N GLN A 506 19.53 19.29 -18.75
CA GLN A 506 20.04 20.35 -17.86
C GLN A 506 18.93 20.93 -16.96
N ALA A 507 17.67 20.74 -17.33
CA ALA A 507 16.56 21.24 -16.53
C ALA A 507 16.33 20.38 -15.28
N ASP A 508 15.88 21.03 -14.19
CA ASP A 508 15.50 20.34 -12.94
C ASP A 508 14.32 19.38 -13.12
N ALA A 509 13.47 19.62 -14.13
CA ALA A 509 12.36 18.76 -14.52
C ALA A 509 12.10 18.92 -16.02
N LEU A 510 11.72 17.82 -16.67
CA LEU A 510 11.33 17.83 -18.08
C LEU A 510 9.91 18.40 -18.24
N THR A 511 9.79 19.48 -19.00
CA THR A 511 8.54 20.10 -19.45
C THR A 511 8.34 19.89 -20.95
N PHE A 512 7.11 20.11 -21.44
CA PHE A 512 6.74 19.90 -22.83
C PHE A 512 6.25 21.20 -23.49
N ASP A 513 7.05 21.74 -24.39
CA ASP A 513 6.75 22.90 -25.24
C ASP A 513 6.80 22.56 -26.74
N SER A 514 7.26 21.36 -27.09
CA SER A 514 7.33 20.83 -28.45
C SER A 514 7.21 19.31 -28.49
N GLU A 515 7.34 18.70 -29.68
CA GLU A 515 7.48 17.25 -29.83
C GLU A 515 8.68 16.75 -29.01
N VAL A 516 8.47 15.69 -28.25
CA VAL A 516 9.51 15.04 -27.45
C VAL A 516 9.54 13.57 -27.83
N ASN A 517 10.70 13.06 -28.22
CA ASN A 517 10.95 11.65 -28.43
C ASN A 517 12.37 11.31 -27.97
N ARG A 518 12.55 11.13 -26.66
CA ARG A 518 13.86 10.97 -26.02
C ARG A 518 13.97 9.63 -25.32
N THR A 519 15.17 9.06 -25.33
CA THR A 519 15.50 7.84 -24.58
C THR A 519 16.60 8.15 -23.58
N TYR A 520 16.24 8.24 -22.31
CA TYR A 520 17.15 8.48 -21.19
C TYR A 520 17.85 7.19 -20.77
N LEU A 521 19.16 7.27 -20.59
CA LEU A 521 20.04 6.14 -20.29
C LEU A 521 20.33 6.05 -18.80
N ASN A 522 20.46 4.84 -18.26
CA ASN A 522 20.81 4.59 -16.84
C ASN A 522 19.97 5.41 -15.84
N THR A 523 18.67 5.45 -16.07
CA THR A 523 17.72 6.22 -15.27
C THR A 523 17.52 5.61 -13.89
N PRO A 524 17.22 6.43 -12.86
CA PRO A 524 16.96 5.96 -11.51
C PRO A 524 15.78 4.98 -11.47
N PRO A 525 15.69 4.15 -10.42
CA PRO A 525 14.61 3.18 -10.27
C PRO A 525 13.24 3.83 -10.04
N LYS A 526 13.17 5.14 -9.78
CA LYS A 526 11.94 5.88 -9.52
C LYS A 526 11.90 7.13 -10.41
N ILE A 527 10.80 7.30 -11.15
CA ILE A 527 10.51 8.47 -11.99
C ILE A 527 9.14 9.00 -11.57
N ALA A 528 9.01 10.32 -11.41
CA ALA A 528 7.77 10.97 -11.00
C ALA A 528 7.21 11.80 -12.16
N ILE A 529 5.95 11.56 -12.55
CA ILE A 529 5.22 12.37 -13.52
C ILE A 529 4.18 13.18 -12.75
N ILE A 530 4.40 14.47 -12.63
CA ILE A 530 3.55 15.40 -11.88
C ILE A 530 2.56 16.05 -12.85
N ASP A 531 1.27 15.85 -12.59
CA ASP A 531 0.15 16.41 -13.32
C ASP A 531 -0.49 17.49 -12.43
N HIS A 532 -0.16 18.77 -12.71
CA HIS A 532 -0.64 19.90 -11.91
C HIS A 532 -2.15 20.13 -12.07
N GLY A 533 -2.69 19.94 -13.28
CA GLY A 533 -4.11 20.18 -13.57
C GLY A 533 -5.03 19.23 -12.80
N LYS A 534 -4.66 17.95 -12.69
CA LYS A 534 -5.41 16.96 -11.89
C LYS A 534 -4.91 16.80 -10.45
N LYS A 535 -3.90 17.57 -10.02
CA LYS A 535 -3.29 17.51 -8.67
C LYS A 535 -2.91 16.09 -8.27
N ARG A 536 -2.25 15.37 -9.17
CA ARG A 536 -1.82 13.99 -8.99
C ARG A 536 -0.40 13.77 -9.50
N THR A 537 0.24 12.72 -9.01
CA THR A 537 1.57 12.31 -9.47
C THR A 537 1.54 10.81 -9.76
N PHE A 538 1.94 10.43 -10.96
CA PHE A 538 2.27 9.04 -11.26
C PHE A 538 3.68 8.76 -10.78
N VAL A 539 3.85 7.69 -10.00
CA VAL A 539 5.16 7.22 -9.54
C VAL A 539 5.45 5.93 -10.27
N LEU A 540 6.39 5.99 -11.21
CA LEU A 540 6.91 4.85 -11.94
C LEU A 540 8.11 4.29 -11.19
N ARG A 541 8.05 3.02 -10.79
CA ARG A 541 9.18 2.28 -10.22
C ARG A 541 9.59 1.17 -11.16
N LYS A 542 10.89 0.99 -11.37
CA LYS A 542 11.43 -0.02 -12.29
C LYS A 542 12.66 -0.71 -11.74
N GLN A 543 12.80 -2.00 -12.05
CA GLN A 543 13.99 -2.81 -11.75
C GLN A 543 14.26 -3.76 -12.93
N GLY A 544 15.53 -3.99 -13.24
CA GLY A 544 15.94 -4.77 -14.43
C GLY A 544 15.71 -4.02 -15.77
N LEU A 545 15.24 -2.78 -15.72
CA LEU A 545 14.96 -1.89 -16.86
C LEU A 545 15.78 -0.60 -16.65
N PRO A 546 17.01 -0.50 -17.18
CA PRO A 546 17.92 0.62 -16.89
C PRO A 546 17.52 1.91 -17.59
N ASP A 547 16.83 1.85 -18.72
CA ASP A 547 16.55 3.02 -19.57
C ASP A 547 15.09 3.46 -19.45
N ALA A 548 14.80 4.73 -19.78
CA ALA A 548 13.44 5.24 -19.86
C ALA A 548 13.19 5.99 -21.17
N GLY A 549 12.04 5.75 -21.81
CA GLY A 549 11.60 6.48 -22.99
C GLY A 549 10.58 7.54 -22.62
N VAL A 550 10.70 8.75 -23.16
CA VAL A 550 9.65 9.79 -23.03
C VAL A 550 9.20 10.20 -24.42
N TRP A 551 7.88 10.13 -24.65
CA TRP A 551 7.31 10.45 -25.95
C TRP A 551 6.01 11.25 -25.86
N ASN A 552 5.94 12.34 -26.60
CA ASN A 552 4.72 13.07 -26.95
C ASN A 552 4.86 13.61 -28.38
N PRO A 553 3.90 13.34 -29.29
CA PRO A 553 3.99 13.73 -30.70
C PRO A 553 3.71 15.22 -30.97
N TRP A 554 3.19 15.96 -29.98
CA TRP A 554 2.77 17.35 -30.13
C TRP A 554 1.72 17.57 -31.24
N ASP A 555 1.58 18.81 -31.71
CA ASP A 555 0.56 19.26 -32.66
C ASP A 555 0.79 18.84 -34.12
N LYS A 556 2.04 18.51 -34.49
CA LYS A 556 2.39 18.16 -35.87
C LYS A 556 2.14 16.68 -36.14
N PRO A 557 1.68 16.32 -37.36
CA PRO A 557 1.64 14.92 -37.77
C PRO A 557 3.07 14.36 -37.79
N SER A 558 3.43 13.56 -36.77
CA SER A 558 4.70 12.82 -36.77
C SER A 558 4.72 11.83 -37.95
N LYS A 559 5.87 11.65 -38.59
CA LYS A 559 6.05 10.64 -39.66
C LYS A 559 5.81 9.20 -39.17
N SER A 560 5.79 8.98 -37.85
CA SER A 560 5.74 7.66 -37.20
C SER A 560 4.34 7.20 -36.76
N VAL A 561 3.36 8.10 -36.63
CA VAL A 561 2.02 7.75 -36.11
C VAL A 561 0.94 8.51 -36.89
N ALA A 562 -0.11 7.78 -37.30
CA ALA A 562 -1.30 8.38 -37.92
C ALA A 562 -1.87 9.47 -37.01
N TYR A 563 -1.88 10.70 -37.52
CA TYR A 563 -2.26 11.96 -36.85
C TYR A 563 -3.17 11.76 -35.64
N VAL A 564 -2.66 12.13 -34.47
CA VAL A 564 -3.33 11.95 -33.19
C VAL A 564 -4.32 13.10 -32.90
N GLY A 565 -4.31 14.16 -33.72
CA GLY A 565 -5.20 15.31 -33.51
C GLY A 565 -4.93 16.00 -32.18
N ASP A 566 -5.94 16.61 -31.58
CA ASP A 566 -5.81 17.29 -30.27
C ASP A 566 -5.56 16.35 -29.08
N ASP A 567 -5.61 15.03 -29.29
CA ASP A 567 -5.45 14.05 -28.21
C ASP A 567 -4.03 14.11 -27.58
N TYR A 568 -3.02 14.64 -28.29
CA TYR A 568 -1.65 14.82 -27.77
C TYR A 568 -1.61 15.62 -26.46
N LYS A 569 -2.58 16.52 -26.24
CA LYS A 569 -2.68 17.35 -25.04
C LYS A 569 -2.98 16.51 -23.79
N THR A 570 -3.66 15.38 -23.95
CA THR A 570 -4.15 14.56 -22.83
C THR A 570 -3.41 13.24 -22.68
N MET A 571 -2.30 13.06 -23.41
CA MET A 571 -1.49 11.84 -23.37
C MET A 571 0.00 12.11 -23.27
N MET A 572 0.71 11.18 -22.66
CA MET A 572 2.17 11.06 -22.80
C MET A 572 2.60 9.61 -22.61
N SER A 573 3.74 9.26 -23.19
CA SER A 573 4.38 7.96 -22.95
C SER A 573 5.57 8.15 -22.03
N VAL A 574 5.60 7.41 -20.91
CA VAL A 574 6.83 7.23 -20.12
C VAL A 574 7.09 5.74 -20.00
N ASP A 575 8.10 5.27 -20.69
CA ASP A 575 8.35 3.87 -20.92
C ASP A 575 9.52 3.40 -20.06
N SER A 576 9.45 2.19 -19.53
CA SER A 576 10.59 1.54 -18.87
C SER A 576 11.16 0.49 -19.81
N GLY A 577 12.47 0.50 -20.04
CA GLY A 577 13.04 -0.38 -21.04
C GLY A 577 14.53 -0.63 -20.92
N VAL A 578 15.00 -1.39 -21.89
CA VAL A 578 16.39 -1.64 -22.24
C VAL A 578 16.48 -1.27 -23.72
N PHE A 579 17.01 -0.09 -24.02
CA PHE A 579 17.02 0.45 -25.38
C PHE A 579 18.44 0.45 -25.97
N GLU A 580 19.45 0.85 -25.20
CA GLU A 580 20.82 1.02 -25.73
C GLU A 580 21.61 -0.29 -25.70
N LYS A 581 21.67 -0.97 -24.56
CA LYS A 581 22.48 -2.18 -24.35
C LYS A 581 21.60 -3.43 -24.35
N PRO A 582 21.56 -4.24 -25.42
CA PRO A 582 20.75 -5.46 -25.47
C PRO A 582 21.12 -6.43 -24.34
N ILE A 583 20.12 -7.08 -23.77
CA ILE A 583 20.32 -8.17 -22.80
C ILE A 583 20.73 -9.42 -23.56
N VAL A 584 21.82 -10.06 -23.15
CA VAL A 584 22.26 -11.35 -23.68
C VAL A 584 21.84 -12.45 -22.70
N LEU A 585 21.00 -13.38 -23.16
CA LEU A 585 20.59 -14.56 -22.39
C LEU A 585 21.35 -15.80 -22.85
N LYS A 586 22.04 -16.46 -21.91
CA LYS A 586 22.64 -17.78 -22.13
C LYS A 586 21.54 -18.87 -22.22
N PRO A 587 21.85 -20.06 -22.75
CA PRO A 587 20.91 -21.19 -22.77
C PRO A 587 20.30 -21.44 -21.39
N PHE A 588 18.99 -21.65 -21.33
CA PHE A 588 18.21 -21.91 -20.12
C PHE A 588 18.17 -20.80 -19.06
N GLN A 589 18.83 -19.65 -19.32
CA GLN A 589 18.80 -18.51 -18.43
C GLN A 589 17.46 -17.76 -18.52
N VAL A 590 17.07 -17.13 -17.41
CA VAL A 590 15.88 -16.30 -17.29
C VAL A 590 16.29 -14.85 -16.98
N TRP A 591 15.66 -13.91 -17.68
CA TRP A 591 15.69 -12.49 -17.34
C TRP A 591 14.30 -12.07 -16.85
N THR A 592 14.27 -11.24 -15.81
CA THR A 592 13.04 -10.70 -15.24
C THR A 592 13.13 -9.17 -15.16
N GLY A 593 12.09 -8.50 -15.63
CA GLY A 593 11.88 -7.07 -15.41
C GLY A 593 10.80 -6.86 -14.36
N PHE A 594 10.79 -5.67 -13.76
CA PHE A 594 9.74 -5.24 -12.84
C PHE A 594 9.40 -3.78 -13.12
N GLN A 595 8.10 -3.49 -13.20
CA GLN A 595 7.56 -2.14 -13.26
C GLN A 595 6.34 -2.02 -12.35
N GLU A 596 6.31 -1.02 -11.46
CA GLU A 596 5.14 -0.62 -10.68
C GLU A 596 4.77 0.81 -11.04
N ILE A 597 3.51 1.07 -11.35
CA ILE A 597 2.96 2.42 -11.50
C ILE A 597 1.94 2.65 -10.40
N GLY A 598 2.16 3.69 -9.58
CA GLY A 598 1.23 4.13 -8.55
C GLY A 598 0.73 5.54 -8.79
N THR A 599 -0.43 5.88 -8.25
CA THR A 599 -0.92 7.26 -8.21
C THR A 599 -0.91 7.81 -6.79
N VAL A 600 -0.34 9.00 -6.60
CA VAL A 600 -0.38 9.72 -5.32
C VAL A 600 -0.97 11.11 -5.53
N SER A 601 -1.61 11.67 -4.49
CA SER A 601 -2.10 13.04 -4.57
C SER A 601 -0.91 14.00 -4.60
N SER A 602 -0.87 14.87 -5.60
CA SER A 602 0.11 15.96 -5.69
C SER A 602 -0.31 17.03 -4.68
N SER A 603 0.06 16.79 -3.42
CA SER A 603 0.24 17.89 -2.50
C SER A 603 1.71 18.26 -2.58
N TYR A 604 2.02 19.54 -2.80
CA TYR A 604 3.35 20.11 -2.54
C TYR A 604 3.81 19.93 -1.07
N CYS A 605 3.14 19.09 -0.26
CA CYS A 605 3.28 18.91 1.17
C CYS A 605 3.49 17.44 1.61
N SER A 606 3.84 16.50 0.72
CA SER A 606 4.06 15.09 1.15
C SER A 606 5.50 14.79 1.60
N GLY A 607 6.48 15.66 1.36
CA GLY A 607 7.88 15.43 1.78
C GLY A 607 8.49 14.10 1.27
N GLN A 608 7.86 13.47 0.27
CA GLN A 608 8.25 12.20 -0.37
C GLN A 608 9.04 12.38 -1.68
N LEU A 609 9.30 13.63 -2.06
CA LEU A 609 10.11 14.05 -3.21
C LEU A 609 11.13 15.11 -2.76
N ASP A 610 11.76 14.91 -1.60
CA ASP A 610 12.93 15.69 -1.20
C ASP A 610 14.16 15.03 -1.85
N PRO A 611 14.89 15.68 -2.77
CA PRO A 611 16.05 15.09 -3.44
C PRO A 611 17.14 14.67 -2.46
N ARG A 612 17.16 15.24 -1.24
CA ARG A 612 18.08 14.81 -0.16
C ARG A 612 17.73 13.47 0.46
N LYS A 613 16.47 13.03 0.37
CA LYS A 613 16.01 11.71 0.86
C LYS A 613 16.13 10.61 -0.19
N VAL A 614 16.35 10.93 -1.47
CA VAL A 614 16.53 9.95 -2.55
C VAL A 614 17.96 9.39 -2.56
N VAL A 615 18.94 10.16 -2.08
CA VAL A 615 20.35 9.73 -2.00
C VAL A 615 20.60 8.76 -0.84
N GLN A 616 19.78 8.80 0.21
CA GLN A 616 19.87 7.88 1.34
C GLN A 616 18.69 6.92 1.27
N GLY A 617 18.93 5.72 0.74
CA GLY A 617 17.93 4.65 0.64
C GLY A 617 17.41 4.21 2.00
N ILE A 618 16.47 4.98 2.56
CA ILE A 618 15.74 4.63 3.77
C ILE A 618 14.27 4.51 3.36
N MET A 619 13.89 3.26 3.13
CA MET A 619 12.51 2.86 2.92
C MET A 619 11.68 3.11 4.18
N SER A 620 10.45 3.57 3.96
CA SER A 620 9.29 3.28 4.79
C SER A 620 8.15 2.88 3.88
#